data_AF-A0A845DH44-F1
#
_entry.id   AF-A0A845DH44-F1
#
_cell.length_a   1.000
_cell.length_b   1.000
_cell.length_c   1.000
_cell.angle_alpha   90.00
_cell.angle_beta   90.00
_cell.angle_gamma   90.00
#
_symmetry.space_group_name_H-M   'P 1'
#
loop_
_entity.id
_entity.type
_entity.pdbx_description
1 polymer ?
#
loop_
_entity_poly.entity_id
_entity_poly.type
_entity_poly.pdbx_seq_one_letter_code
_entity_poly.pdbx_strand_id
1 'polypeptide(L)'
;MFGTGLLKGLGVTLKHALDTFEDDRDSVPDRYRGSLDLGNNRRVIQQPIDQEGLLTIQYPEEKRLLPERFRYIPMLIWDSEKQEDRCTACGICAKVCPPQCIWIVRDSDENGKPVTRCSEFYIDAAVCMSCSFCVEFCPFDAIKMNHDYELAVYDRYPQLVYDMEELTVPLEYYAALWPTQYEEEQARRKEEEEQKRKQEEEKAAKAAARAAAKSAAAATDSAAAQAAPKRSAAELQALAKERAAQRQAQAADAGGSDDDAAAAKKARMEELKRRAQERARQRKEENGQ
;
A
#
# COMPACT_ATOMS: atom_id res chain seq x y z
N MET A 1 27.73 -58.51 -31.30
CA MET A 1 27.35 -57.08 -31.38
C MET A 1 25.85 -56.81 -31.25
N PHE A 2 24.96 -57.78 -31.01
CA PHE A 2 23.52 -57.49 -30.92
C PHE A 2 22.86 -58.41 -29.88
N GLY A 3 22.17 -57.85 -28.88
CA GLY A 3 21.27 -58.61 -27.99
C GLY A 3 21.32 -58.27 -26.50
N THR A 4 22.50 -58.05 -25.91
CA THR A 4 22.61 -57.80 -24.46
C THR A 4 21.97 -56.48 -24.03
N GLY A 5 22.00 -55.46 -24.88
CA GLY A 5 21.30 -54.19 -24.64
C GLY A 5 19.77 -54.34 -24.64
N LEU A 6 19.22 -55.15 -25.54
CA LEU A 6 17.78 -55.39 -25.62
C LEU A 6 17.26 -56.13 -24.39
N LEU A 7 17.98 -57.17 -23.94
CA LEU A 7 17.62 -57.91 -22.74
C LEU A 7 17.73 -57.05 -21.47
N LYS A 8 18.74 -56.17 -21.39
CA LYS A 8 18.83 -55.19 -20.30
C LYS A 8 17.65 -54.21 -20.31
N GLY A 9 17.28 -53.69 -21.48
CA GLY A 9 16.13 -52.79 -21.63
C GLY A 9 14.83 -53.45 -21.18
N LEU A 10 14.53 -54.65 -21.69
CA LEU A 10 13.36 -55.43 -21.29
C LEU A 10 13.36 -55.76 -19.79
N GLY A 11 14.53 -56.09 -19.22
CA GLY A 11 14.67 -56.35 -17.79
C GLY A 11 14.34 -55.14 -16.92
N VAL A 12 14.78 -53.94 -17.34
CA VAL A 12 14.46 -52.68 -16.64
C VAL A 12 12.97 -52.38 -16.74
N THR A 13 12.37 -52.51 -17.93
CA THR A 13 10.92 -52.31 -18.10
C THR A 13 10.10 -53.29 -17.27
N LEU A 14 10.47 -54.57 -17.27
CA LEU A 14 9.80 -55.60 -16.48
C LEU A 14 9.93 -55.31 -14.99
N LYS A 15 11.11 -54.89 -14.52
CA LYS A 15 11.31 -54.48 -13.12
C LYS A 15 10.33 -53.37 -12.74
N HIS A 16 10.31 -52.26 -13.50
CA HIS A 16 9.41 -51.15 -13.19
C HIS A 16 7.92 -51.53 -13.23
N ALA A 17 7.54 -52.42 -14.16
CA ALA A 17 6.17 -52.92 -14.24
C ALA A 17 5.79 -53.77 -13.01
N LEU A 18 6.70 -54.62 -12.53
CA LEU A 18 6.48 -55.43 -11.33
C LEU A 18 6.47 -54.56 -10.07
N ASP A 19 7.45 -53.67 -9.90
CA ASP A 19 7.53 -52.76 -8.76
C ASP A 19 6.25 -51.91 -8.63
N THR A 20 5.73 -51.38 -9.75
CA THR A 20 4.48 -50.60 -9.77
C THR A 20 3.25 -51.44 -9.46
N PHE A 21 3.20 -52.67 -9.96
CA PHE A 21 2.07 -53.58 -9.72
C PHE A 21 2.02 -54.07 -8.27
N GLU A 22 3.19 -54.29 -7.66
CA GLU A 22 3.28 -54.62 -6.24
C GLU A 22 2.83 -53.45 -5.37
N ASP A 23 3.30 -52.23 -5.64
CA ASP A 23 2.88 -51.01 -4.93
C ASP A 23 1.36 -50.75 -5.02
N ASP A 24 0.74 -50.92 -6.21
CA ASP A 24 -0.71 -50.74 -6.38
C ASP A 24 -1.54 -51.83 -5.69
N ARG A 25 -0.99 -53.04 -5.57
CA ARG A 25 -1.65 -54.15 -4.86
C ARG A 25 -1.50 -54.03 -3.34
N ASP A 26 -0.40 -53.46 -2.88
CA ASP A 26 -0.09 -53.33 -1.47
C ASP A 26 -0.98 -52.26 -0.84
N SER A 27 -1.89 -52.69 0.03
CA SER A 27 -2.85 -51.81 0.70
C SER A 27 -2.26 -51.05 1.90
N VAL A 28 -0.99 -51.31 2.26
CA VAL A 28 -0.30 -50.70 3.39
C VAL A 28 1.18 -50.47 3.07
N PRO A 29 1.66 -49.22 2.99
CA PRO A 29 0.88 -47.98 3.07
C PRO A 29 0.03 -47.77 1.80
N ASP A 30 -1.26 -47.46 1.97
CA ASP A 30 -2.10 -47.04 0.86
C ASP A 30 -1.51 -45.77 0.19
N ARG A 31 -1.47 -45.79 -1.14
CA ARG A 31 -1.13 -44.65 -1.99
C ARG A 31 -1.89 -43.36 -1.65
N TYR A 32 -3.12 -43.49 -1.14
CA TYR A 32 -3.97 -42.35 -0.74
C TYR A 32 -3.85 -41.97 0.73
N ARG A 33 -2.85 -42.48 1.44
CA ARG A 33 -2.61 -42.14 2.85
C ARG A 33 -2.41 -40.63 3.01
N GLY A 34 -3.25 -40.02 3.84
CA GLY A 34 -3.22 -38.57 4.09
C GLY A 34 -3.84 -37.72 2.98
N SER A 35 -4.51 -38.33 2.00
CA SER A 35 -5.30 -37.60 1.01
C SER A 35 -6.54 -36.97 1.66
N LEU A 36 -6.98 -35.83 1.10
CA LEU A 36 -8.21 -35.15 1.49
C LEU A 36 -9.34 -35.63 0.56
N ASP A 37 -10.37 -36.27 1.12
CA ASP A 37 -11.57 -36.65 0.36
C ASP A 37 -12.53 -35.46 0.25
N LEU A 38 -12.83 -35.06 -0.99
CA LEU A 38 -13.75 -33.95 -1.30
C LEU A 38 -15.17 -34.44 -1.64
N GLY A 39 -15.43 -35.75 -1.56
CA GLY A 39 -16.66 -36.38 -2.00
C GLY A 39 -16.80 -36.46 -3.52
N ASN A 40 -17.81 -37.19 -3.99
CA ASN A 40 -18.07 -37.44 -5.42
C ASN A 40 -16.85 -38.01 -6.18
N ASN A 41 -16.14 -38.95 -5.55
CA ASN A 41 -14.90 -39.55 -6.06
C ASN A 41 -13.75 -38.54 -6.30
N ARG A 42 -13.82 -37.33 -5.75
CA ARG A 42 -12.73 -36.34 -5.86
C ARG A 42 -11.84 -36.37 -4.63
N ARG A 43 -10.53 -36.31 -4.85
CA ARG A 43 -9.54 -36.28 -3.76
C ARG A 43 -8.38 -35.34 -4.06
N VAL A 44 -7.83 -34.76 -3.00
CA VAL A 44 -6.55 -34.04 -3.06
C VAL A 44 -5.47 -34.94 -2.49
N ILE A 45 -4.49 -35.29 -3.32
CA ILE A 45 -3.37 -36.16 -2.95
C ILE A 45 -2.10 -35.35 -2.78
N GLN A 46 -1.32 -35.73 -1.77
CA GLN A 46 0.04 -35.23 -1.58
C GLN A 46 1.00 -36.29 -2.10
N GLN A 47 1.71 -35.99 -3.19
CA GLN A 47 2.76 -36.86 -3.71
C GLN A 47 4.10 -36.50 -3.05
N PRO A 48 4.63 -37.34 -2.16
CA PRO A 48 5.93 -37.09 -1.57
C PRO A 48 7.05 -37.45 -2.56
N ILE A 49 8.26 -36.96 -2.31
CA ILE A 49 9.42 -37.11 -3.23
C ILE A 49 9.95 -38.55 -3.22
N ASP A 50 9.70 -39.28 -2.15
CA ASP A 50 10.07 -40.67 -1.93
C ASP A 50 8.99 -41.67 -2.39
N GLN A 51 7.94 -41.20 -3.09
CA GLN A 51 6.90 -42.07 -3.62
C GLN A 51 7.49 -43.03 -4.67
N GLU A 52 7.38 -44.34 -4.41
CA GLU A 52 7.70 -45.40 -5.36
C GLU A 52 6.42 -45.87 -6.08
N GLY A 53 6.56 -46.69 -7.12
CA GLY A 53 5.44 -47.22 -7.89
C GLY A 53 4.75 -46.19 -8.80
N LEU A 54 3.44 -45.99 -8.63
CA LEU A 54 2.63 -45.20 -9.55
C LEU A 54 2.79 -43.69 -9.32
N LEU A 55 3.53 -43.01 -10.21
CA LEU A 55 3.85 -41.58 -10.11
C LEU A 55 2.79 -40.62 -10.71
N THR A 56 1.79 -41.13 -11.42
CA THR A 56 0.80 -40.29 -12.14
C THR A 56 -0.38 -39.89 -11.28
N ILE A 57 -1.02 -38.75 -11.54
CA ILE A 57 -2.27 -38.35 -10.87
C ILE A 57 -3.43 -38.57 -11.85
N GLN A 58 -4.52 -39.21 -11.40
CA GLN A 58 -5.72 -39.38 -12.24
C GLN A 58 -6.61 -38.13 -12.20
N TYR A 59 -6.19 -37.06 -12.88
CA TYR A 59 -6.97 -35.85 -13.02
C TYR A 59 -8.19 -36.07 -13.94
N PRO A 60 -9.40 -35.53 -13.64
CA PRO A 60 -9.74 -34.54 -12.59
C PRO A 60 -10.20 -35.10 -11.25
N GLU A 61 -10.39 -36.41 -11.12
CA GLU A 61 -10.84 -37.07 -9.89
C GLU A 61 -9.79 -36.91 -8.78
N GLU A 62 -8.52 -37.03 -9.12
CA GLU A 62 -7.40 -36.80 -8.22
C GLU A 62 -6.71 -35.48 -8.57
N LYS A 63 -6.53 -34.61 -7.58
CA LYS A 63 -5.79 -33.36 -7.72
C LYS A 63 -4.59 -33.35 -6.79
N ARG A 64 -3.54 -32.66 -7.19
CA ARG A 64 -2.36 -32.47 -6.33
C ARG A 64 -2.65 -31.38 -5.30
N LEU A 65 -2.21 -31.57 -4.06
CA LEU A 65 -2.11 -30.46 -3.13
C LEU A 65 -1.09 -29.44 -3.65
N LEU A 66 -1.54 -28.22 -3.94
CA LEU A 66 -0.68 -27.15 -4.40
C LEU A 66 0.23 -26.68 -3.26
N PRO A 67 1.48 -26.29 -3.57
CA PRO A 67 2.32 -25.66 -2.56
C PRO A 67 1.72 -24.31 -2.17
N GLU A 68 1.89 -23.90 -0.92
CA GLU A 68 1.43 -22.60 -0.40
C GLU A 68 1.81 -21.44 -1.33
N ARG A 69 3.07 -21.40 -1.79
CA ARG A 69 3.59 -20.33 -2.65
C ARG A 69 3.25 -20.47 -4.14
N PHE A 70 2.21 -21.20 -4.49
CA PHE A 70 1.73 -21.32 -5.87
C PHE A 70 1.27 -19.98 -6.42
N ARG A 71 1.43 -19.77 -7.74
CA ARG A 71 1.20 -18.48 -8.40
C ARG A 71 0.41 -18.69 -9.67
N TYR A 72 -0.79 -18.14 -9.72
CA TYR A 72 -1.58 -18.05 -10.94
C TYR A 72 -2.28 -16.70 -11.02
N ILE A 73 -3.61 -16.65 -10.97
CA ILE A 73 -4.34 -15.39 -10.97
C ILE A 73 -4.29 -14.74 -9.58
N PRO A 74 -4.06 -13.41 -9.49
CA PRO A 74 -4.16 -12.71 -8.21
C PRO A 74 -5.59 -12.65 -7.67
N MET A 75 -5.76 -12.60 -6.36
CA MET A 75 -7.03 -12.34 -5.67
C MET A 75 -6.93 -11.05 -4.85
N LEU A 76 -8.04 -10.34 -4.68
CA LEU A 76 -8.18 -9.18 -3.83
C LEU A 76 -8.72 -9.60 -2.45
N ILE A 77 -8.17 -9.02 -1.40
CA ILE A 77 -8.53 -9.39 -0.03
C ILE A 77 -9.60 -8.44 0.53
N TRP A 78 -10.73 -9.02 0.88
CA TRP A 78 -11.76 -8.40 1.71
C TRP A 78 -11.50 -8.67 3.18
N ASP A 79 -11.47 -7.62 4.00
CA ASP A 79 -11.32 -7.76 5.44
C ASP A 79 -12.69 -8.04 6.08
N SER A 80 -12.89 -9.30 6.48
CA SER A 80 -14.14 -9.76 7.09
C SER A 80 -14.42 -9.14 8.46
N GLU A 81 -13.40 -8.75 9.23
CA GLU A 81 -13.58 -8.13 10.55
C GLU A 81 -14.00 -6.66 10.42
N LYS A 82 -13.37 -5.93 9.48
CA LYS A 82 -13.64 -4.50 9.25
C LYS A 82 -14.75 -4.24 8.23
N GLN A 83 -15.16 -5.25 7.49
CA GLN A 83 -16.14 -5.15 6.40
C GLN A 83 -15.73 -4.09 5.35
N GLU A 84 -14.46 -4.12 4.96
CA GLU A 84 -13.90 -3.20 3.96
C GLU A 84 -12.88 -3.90 3.04
N ASP A 85 -12.77 -3.40 1.80
CA ASP A 85 -11.69 -3.77 0.89
C ASP A 85 -10.35 -3.28 1.43
N ARG A 86 -9.33 -4.15 1.39
CA ARG A 86 -7.96 -3.70 1.72
C ARG A 86 -7.35 -2.78 0.65
N CYS A 87 -7.91 -2.79 -0.56
CA CYS A 87 -7.38 -2.02 -1.69
C CYS A 87 -7.72 -0.53 -1.58
N THR A 88 -6.69 0.31 -1.47
CA THR A 88 -6.84 1.78 -1.40
C THR A 88 -6.73 2.48 -2.77
N ALA A 89 -6.74 1.69 -3.85
CA ALA A 89 -6.56 2.13 -5.24
C ALA A 89 -5.30 3.00 -5.45
N CYS A 90 -4.18 2.63 -4.81
CA CYS A 90 -2.93 3.39 -4.89
C CYS A 90 -2.24 3.34 -6.27
N GLY A 91 -2.58 2.38 -7.13
CA GLY A 91 -2.03 2.25 -8.49
C GLY A 91 -0.63 1.65 -8.60
N ILE A 92 0.02 1.29 -7.48
CA ILE A 92 1.39 0.75 -7.49
C ILE A 92 1.42 -0.60 -8.21
N CYS A 93 0.48 -1.50 -7.92
CA CYS A 93 0.40 -2.82 -8.56
C CYS A 93 0.26 -2.73 -10.09
N ALA A 94 -0.54 -1.80 -10.61
CA ALA A 94 -0.66 -1.55 -12.05
C ALA A 94 0.64 -1.00 -12.64
N LYS A 95 1.33 -0.11 -11.93
CA LYS A 95 2.60 0.49 -12.39
C LYS A 95 3.76 -0.52 -12.45
N VAL A 96 3.83 -1.45 -11.50
CA VAL A 96 4.90 -2.46 -11.45
C VAL A 96 4.63 -3.69 -12.31
N CYS A 97 3.39 -3.85 -12.80
CA CYS A 97 3.00 -4.97 -13.65
C CYS A 97 3.79 -4.92 -14.98
N PRO A 98 4.66 -5.91 -15.27
CA PRO A 98 5.47 -5.90 -16.49
C PRO A 98 4.65 -5.85 -17.78
N PRO A 99 3.56 -6.65 -17.94
CA PRO A 99 2.70 -6.56 -19.13
C PRO A 99 1.61 -5.48 -19.03
N GLN A 100 1.52 -4.74 -17.92
CA GLN A 100 0.51 -3.69 -17.69
C GLN A 100 -0.94 -4.17 -17.87
N CYS A 101 -1.28 -5.33 -17.31
CA CYS A 101 -2.58 -5.98 -17.47
C CYS A 101 -3.61 -5.63 -16.37
N ILE A 102 -3.33 -4.63 -15.52
CA ILE A 102 -4.18 -4.24 -14.39
C ILE A 102 -4.74 -2.84 -14.64
N TRP A 103 -6.06 -2.70 -14.55
CA TRP A 103 -6.76 -1.42 -14.62
C TRP A 103 -7.43 -1.09 -13.30
N ILE A 104 -7.29 0.16 -12.83
CA ILE A 104 -7.78 0.57 -11.51
C ILE A 104 -8.44 1.95 -11.65
N VAL A 105 -9.69 2.05 -11.21
CA VAL A 105 -10.41 3.30 -11.09
C VAL A 105 -10.59 3.63 -9.62
N ARG A 106 -10.17 4.84 -9.22
CA ARG A 106 -10.32 5.31 -7.84
C ARG A 106 -11.71 5.87 -7.66
N ASP A 107 -12.31 5.56 -6.53
CA ASP A 107 -13.62 6.10 -6.21
C ASP A 107 -13.55 7.59 -5.79
N SER A 108 -14.67 8.27 -5.91
CA SER A 108 -14.84 9.68 -5.56
C SER A 108 -15.98 9.87 -4.56
N ASP A 109 -15.81 10.83 -3.65
CA ASP A 109 -16.85 11.27 -2.72
C ASP A 109 -17.95 12.06 -3.45
N GLU A 110 -19.07 12.33 -2.80
CA GLU A 110 -20.18 13.15 -3.33
C GLU A 110 -19.71 14.54 -3.78
N ASN A 111 -18.62 15.03 -3.19
CA ASN A 111 -17.97 16.30 -3.52
C ASN A 111 -16.91 16.19 -4.63
N GLY A 112 -16.79 15.03 -5.29
CA GLY A 112 -15.79 14.76 -6.34
C GLY A 112 -14.35 14.64 -5.84
N LYS A 113 -14.14 14.48 -4.53
CA LYS A 113 -12.80 14.28 -3.95
C LYS A 113 -12.41 12.80 -4.03
N PRO A 114 -11.17 12.46 -4.41
CA PRO A 114 -10.75 11.06 -4.47
C PRO A 114 -10.75 10.44 -3.07
N VAL A 115 -11.36 9.28 -2.95
CA VAL A 115 -11.41 8.48 -1.71
C VAL A 115 -10.37 7.37 -1.80
N THR A 116 -9.87 6.93 -0.64
CA THR A 116 -8.93 5.80 -0.53
C THR A 116 -9.65 4.45 -0.65
N ARG A 117 -10.50 4.30 -1.66
CA ARG A 117 -11.23 3.07 -2.00
C ARG A 117 -11.24 2.86 -3.51
N CYS A 118 -11.31 1.61 -3.93
CA CYS A 118 -11.38 1.25 -5.35
C CYS A 118 -12.84 1.27 -5.80
N SER A 119 -13.13 1.89 -6.95
CA SER A 119 -14.47 1.77 -7.56
C SER A 119 -14.52 0.60 -8.53
N GLU A 120 -13.48 0.46 -9.37
CA GLU A 120 -13.37 -0.61 -10.35
C GLU A 120 -11.94 -1.12 -10.37
N PHE A 121 -11.79 -2.43 -10.48
CA PHE A 121 -10.51 -3.10 -10.59
C PHE A 121 -10.64 -4.22 -11.61
N TYR A 122 -9.76 -4.25 -12.60
CA TYR A 122 -9.76 -5.28 -13.63
C TYR A 122 -8.38 -5.89 -13.81
N ILE A 123 -8.34 -7.20 -14.05
CA ILE A 123 -7.13 -7.91 -14.48
C ILE A 123 -7.43 -8.69 -15.77
N ASP A 124 -6.67 -8.41 -16.83
CA ASP A 124 -6.68 -9.24 -18.04
C ASP A 124 -5.77 -10.47 -17.81
N ALA A 125 -6.41 -11.61 -17.53
CA ALA A 125 -5.73 -12.89 -17.31
C ALA A 125 -5.05 -13.44 -18.56
N ALA A 126 -5.50 -13.06 -19.76
CA ALA A 126 -4.86 -13.49 -21.00
C ALA A 126 -3.49 -12.83 -21.21
N VAL A 127 -3.23 -11.70 -20.56
CA VAL A 127 -1.96 -10.95 -20.64
C VAL A 127 -1.12 -11.13 -19.37
N CYS A 128 -1.75 -11.44 -18.23
CA CYS A 128 -1.06 -11.71 -16.98
C CYS A 128 -0.02 -12.84 -17.14
N MET A 129 1.20 -12.60 -16.66
CA MET A 129 2.29 -13.58 -16.67
C MET A 129 2.57 -14.21 -15.29
N SER A 130 1.64 -14.04 -14.34
CA SER A 130 1.68 -14.63 -12.98
C SER A 130 2.99 -14.37 -12.21
N CYS A 131 3.60 -13.21 -12.41
CA CYS A 131 4.93 -12.87 -11.86
C CYS A 131 4.97 -12.53 -10.37
N SER A 132 3.82 -12.22 -9.74
CA SER A 132 3.69 -11.84 -8.32
C SER A 132 4.24 -10.45 -7.93
N PHE A 133 4.66 -9.61 -8.88
CA PHE A 133 5.08 -8.25 -8.56
C PHE A 133 3.96 -7.39 -7.98
N CYS A 134 2.71 -7.57 -8.42
CA CYS A 134 1.58 -6.85 -7.84
C CYS A 134 1.40 -7.15 -6.34
N VAL A 135 1.75 -8.36 -5.90
CA VAL A 135 1.66 -8.80 -4.50
C VAL A 135 2.80 -8.23 -3.67
N GLU A 136 4.04 -8.42 -4.12
CA GLU A 136 5.25 -7.97 -3.40
C GLU A 136 5.31 -6.45 -3.21
N PHE A 137 4.81 -5.69 -4.19
CA PHE A 137 4.83 -4.23 -4.14
C PHE A 137 3.56 -3.61 -3.57
N CYS A 138 2.57 -4.42 -3.14
CA CYS A 138 1.37 -3.87 -2.51
C CYS A 138 1.68 -3.45 -1.06
N PRO A 139 1.67 -2.15 -0.73
CA PRO A 139 2.01 -1.71 0.63
C PRO A 139 0.91 -2.01 1.65
N PHE A 140 -0.28 -2.43 1.21
CA PHE A 140 -1.44 -2.70 2.05
C PHE A 140 -1.75 -4.20 2.18
N ASP A 141 -0.99 -5.07 1.51
CA ASP A 141 -1.30 -6.51 1.34
C ASP A 141 -2.72 -6.77 0.81
N ALA A 142 -3.20 -5.91 -0.10
CA ALA A 142 -4.56 -5.98 -0.62
C ALA A 142 -4.75 -6.99 -1.75
N ILE A 143 -3.66 -7.34 -2.45
CA ILE A 143 -3.67 -8.29 -3.57
C ILE A 143 -2.69 -9.42 -3.24
N LYS A 144 -3.15 -10.67 -3.38
CA LYS A 144 -2.38 -11.90 -3.11
C LYS A 144 -2.49 -12.86 -4.29
N MET A 145 -1.67 -13.91 -4.33
CA MET A 145 -1.76 -14.93 -5.39
C MET A 145 -2.77 -16.00 -5.02
N ASN A 146 -3.67 -16.31 -5.94
CA ASN A 146 -4.67 -17.38 -5.78
C ASN A 146 -4.12 -18.73 -6.29
N HIS A 147 -4.78 -19.81 -5.87
CA HIS A 147 -4.49 -21.19 -6.25
C HIS A 147 -5.39 -21.71 -7.39
N ASP A 148 -6.34 -20.90 -7.87
CA ASP A 148 -7.19 -21.26 -9.00
C ASP A 148 -6.40 -21.28 -10.30
N TYR A 149 -6.28 -22.47 -10.93
CA TYR A 149 -5.56 -22.68 -12.20
C TYR A 149 -6.46 -23.19 -13.34
N GLU A 150 -7.70 -23.58 -13.05
CA GLU A 150 -8.63 -24.18 -14.01
C GLU A 150 -9.48 -23.12 -14.73
N LEU A 151 -8.81 -22.19 -15.41
CA LEU A 151 -9.44 -20.97 -15.95
C LEU A 151 -9.62 -21.01 -17.48
N ALA A 152 -9.64 -22.20 -18.05
CA ALA A 152 -9.82 -22.39 -19.49
C ALA A 152 -11.24 -22.00 -19.90
N VAL A 153 -11.36 -21.06 -20.82
CA VAL A 153 -12.62 -20.53 -21.34
C VAL A 153 -12.56 -20.43 -22.88
N TYR A 154 -13.72 -20.31 -23.53
CA TYR A 154 -13.80 -20.32 -25.00
C TYR A 154 -13.53 -18.95 -25.62
N ASP A 155 -13.98 -17.88 -24.97
CA ASP A 155 -13.88 -16.51 -25.46
C ASP A 155 -12.96 -15.70 -24.56
N ARG A 156 -12.15 -14.80 -25.15
CA ARG A 156 -11.27 -13.93 -24.36
C ARG A 156 -12.06 -12.85 -23.61
N TYR A 157 -12.93 -12.15 -24.31
CA TYR A 157 -13.75 -11.08 -23.74
C TYR A 157 -15.20 -11.55 -23.69
N PRO A 158 -15.89 -11.45 -22.54
CA PRO A 158 -15.43 -10.89 -21.26
C PRO A 158 -14.71 -11.90 -20.33
N GLN A 159 -14.67 -13.18 -20.66
CA GLN A 159 -14.40 -14.27 -19.70
C GLN A 159 -12.98 -14.34 -19.11
N LEU A 160 -11.98 -13.70 -19.73
CA LEU A 160 -10.60 -13.62 -19.21
C LEU A 160 -10.26 -12.23 -18.63
N VAL A 161 -11.21 -11.31 -18.61
CA VAL A 161 -11.05 -10.03 -17.92
C VAL A 161 -11.83 -10.10 -16.62
N TYR A 162 -11.11 -10.36 -15.54
CA TYR A 162 -11.70 -10.47 -14.22
C TYR A 162 -11.99 -9.10 -13.65
N ASP A 163 -13.18 -8.93 -13.11
CA ASP A 163 -13.58 -7.72 -12.40
C ASP A 163 -13.25 -7.79 -10.89
N MET A 164 -13.56 -6.72 -10.17
CA MET A 164 -13.25 -6.63 -8.75
C MET A 164 -14.04 -7.67 -7.95
N GLU A 165 -15.28 -7.94 -8.32
CA GLU A 165 -16.17 -8.84 -7.59
C GLU A 165 -15.70 -10.30 -7.72
N GLU A 166 -15.28 -10.72 -8.92
CA GLU A 166 -14.74 -12.05 -9.19
C GLU A 166 -13.39 -12.29 -8.51
N LEU A 167 -12.58 -11.23 -8.33
CA LEU A 167 -11.27 -11.33 -7.70
C LEU A 167 -11.34 -11.27 -6.18
N THR A 168 -12.43 -10.76 -5.61
CA THR A 168 -12.52 -10.47 -4.17
C THR A 168 -12.83 -11.74 -3.38
N VAL A 169 -11.94 -12.05 -2.43
CA VAL A 169 -12.06 -13.19 -1.53
C VAL A 169 -11.96 -12.74 -0.08
N PRO A 170 -12.62 -13.44 0.86
CA PRO A 170 -12.53 -13.12 2.28
C PRO A 170 -11.14 -13.46 2.84
N LEU A 171 -10.73 -12.77 3.90
CA LEU A 171 -9.42 -12.96 4.54
C LEU A 171 -9.18 -14.41 4.99
N GLU A 172 -10.22 -15.11 5.43
CA GLU A 172 -10.16 -16.51 5.87
C GLU A 172 -9.76 -17.45 4.73
N TYR A 173 -10.18 -17.14 3.50
CA TYR A 173 -9.80 -17.90 2.31
C TYR A 173 -8.29 -17.81 2.08
N TYR A 174 -7.73 -16.60 2.18
CA TYR A 174 -6.29 -16.40 2.10
C TYR A 174 -5.53 -17.12 3.23
N ALA A 175 -6.02 -17.03 4.46
CA ALA A 175 -5.41 -17.69 5.62
C ALA A 175 -5.38 -19.22 5.49
N ALA A 176 -6.40 -19.81 4.84
CA ALA A 176 -6.45 -21.26 4.60
C ALA A 176 -5.45 -21.71 3.52
N LEU A 177 -5.26 -20.92 2.47
CA LEU A 177 -4.32 -21.23 1.38
C LEU A 177 -2.85 -20.94 1.75
N TRP A 178 -2.63 -19.87 2.52
CA TRP A 178 -1.30 -19.38 2.89
C TRP A 178 -1.13 -19.25 4.42
N PRO A 179 -1.15 -20.36 5.16
CA PRO A 179 -1.12 -20.32 6.62
C PRO A 179 0.21 -19.76 7.17
N THR A 180 1.36 -20.17 6.61
CA THR A 180 2.66 -19.73 7.15
C THR A 180 2.89 -18.25 6.90
N GLN A 181 2.58 -17.78 5.68
CA GLN A 181 2.72 -16.37 5.36
C GLN A 181 1.70 -15.50 6.10
N TYR A 182 0.46 -15.99 6.27
CA TYR A 182 -0.55 -15.27 7.03
C TYR A 182 -0.13 -15.08 8.49
N GLU A 183 0.41 -16.12 9.15
CA GLU A 183 0.91 -16.03 10.53
C GLU A 183 2.03 -14.99 10.66
N GLU A 184 2.99 -14.99 9.74
CA GLU A 184 4.08 -14.00 9.69
C GLU A 184 3.54 -12.57 9.51
N GLU A 185 2.57 -12.38 8.61
CA GLU A 185 1.93 -11.09 8.36
C GLU A 185 1.15 -10.58 9.59
N GLN A 186 0.43 -11.46 10.28
CA GLN A 186 -0.28 -11.12 11.50
C GLN A 186 0.67 -10.75 12.65
N ALA A 187 1.80 -11.46 12.78
CA ALA A 187 2.83 -11.09 13.75
C ALA A 187 3.40 -9.69 13.46
N ARG A 188 3.77 -9.42 12.21
CA ARG A 188 4.28 -8.10 11.77
C ARG A 188 3.26 -6.98 12.04
N ARG A 189 1.98 -7.20 11.73
CA ARG A 189 0.92 -6.21 11.95
C ARG A 189 0.72 -5.91 13.44
N LYS A 190 0.71 -6.93 14.30
CA LYS A 190 0.60 -6.75 15.76
C LYS A 190 1.78 -5.95 16.31
N GLU A 191 2.99 -6.21 15.83
CA GLU A 191 4.18 -5.44 16.20
C GLU A 191 4.08 -3.98 15.74
N GLU A 192 3.66 -3.72 14.50
CA GLU A 192 3.46 -2.37 13.97
C GLU A 192 2.37 -1.60 14.76
N GLU A 193 1.27 -2.25 15.12
CA GLU A 193 0.20 -1.66 15.93
C GLU A 193 0.65 -1.36 17.36
N GLU A 194 1.42 -2.25 17.98
CA GLU A 194 2.02 -2.01 19.29
C GLU A 194 3.02 -0.86 19.26
N GLN A 195 3.85 -0.77 18.21
CA GLN A 195 4.77 0.35 18.01
C GLN A 195 4.01 1.66 17.80
N LYS A 196 2.98 1.68 16.97
CA LYS A 196 2.13 2.87 16.77
C LYS A 196 1.48 3.30 18.09
N ARG A 197 0.92 2.37 18.87
CA ARG A 197 0.35 2.65 20.19
C ARG A 197 1.37 3.25 21.15
N LYS A 198 2.57 2.66 21.25
CA LYS A 198 3.67 3.21 22.09
C LYS A 198 4.10 4.60 21.62
N GLN A 199 4.21 4.83 20.31
CA GLN A 199 4.55 6.14 19.76
C GLN A 199 3.45 7.18 20.03
N GLU A 200 2.18 6.79 19.97
CA GLU A 200 1.04 7.65 20.28
C GLU A 200 0.99 7.99 21.77
N GLU A 201 1.20 7.00 22.66
CA GLU A 201 1.34 7.20 24.10
C GLU A 201 2.52 8.13 24.44
N GLU A 202 3.67 7.92 23.81
CA GLU A 202 4.84 8.78 24.00
C GLU A 202 4.60 10.20 23.47
N LYS A 203 3.96 10.34 22.29
CA LYS A 203 3.56 11.64 21.74
C LYS A 203 2.55 12.33 22.65
N ALA A 204 1.58 11.60 23.21
CA ALA A 204 0.59 12.12 24.14
C ALA A 204 1.23 12.53 25.47
N ALA A 205 2.13 11.73 26.02
CA ALA A 205 2.88 12.04 27.24
C ALA A 205 3.78 13.26 27.05
N LYS A 206 4.50 13.36 25.91
CA LYS A 206 5.30 14.54 25.54
C LYS A 206 4.43 15.78 25.35
N ALA A 207 3.25 15.65 24.74
CA ALA A 207 2.30 16.75 24.58
C ALA A 207 1.75 17.22 25.95
N ALA A 208 1.40 16.29 26.84
CA ALA A 208 0.96 16.58 28.19
C ALA A 208 2.06 17.24 29.04
N ALA A 209 3.30 16.73 28.97
CA ALA A 209 4.46 17.33 29.64
C ALA A 209 4.77 18.74 29.10
N ARG A 210 4.66 18.96 27.78
CA ARG A 210 4.84 20.29 27.18
C ARG A 210 3.71 21.25 27.58
N ALA A 211 2.47 20.77 27.70
CA ALA A 211 1.36 21.55 28.22
C ALA A 211 1.56 21.92 29.70
N ALA A 212 2.03 20.98 30.53
CA ALA A 212 2.35 21.20 31.94
C ALA A 212 3.55 22.15 32.14
N ALA A 213 4.59 22.04 31.31
CA ALA A 213 5.72 22.98 31.34
C ALA A 213 5.30 24.39 30.89
N LYS A 214 4.38 24.49 29.93
CA LYS A 214 3.84 25.78 29.48
C LYS A 214 2.93 26.43 30.52
N SER A 215 2.15 25.65 31.27
CA SER A 215 1.37 26.17 32.40
C SER A 215 2.25 26.54 33.60
N ALA A 216 3.33 25.79 33.87
CA ALA A 216 4.33 26.14 34.88
C ALA A 216 5.10 27.43 34.52
N ALA A 217 5.47 27.63 33.24
CA ALA A 217 6.09 28.86 32.77
C ALA A 217 5.15 30.08 32.88
N ALA A 218 3.86 29.89 32.59
CA ALA A 218 2.84 30.93 32.78
C ALA A 218 2.60 31.27 34.26
N ALA A 219 2.79 30.30 35.17
CA ALA A 219 2.73 30.54 36.62
C ALA A 219 3.99 31.22 37.17
N THR A 220 5.16 31.03 36.55
CA THR A 220 6.37 31.79 36.93
C THR A 220 6.35 33.23 36.43
N ASP A 221 5.70 33.52 35.29
CA ASP A 221 5.51 34.90 34.80
C ASP A 221 4.51 35.70 35.66
N SER A 222 3.56 35.04 36.35
CA SER A 222 2.67 35.73 37.30
C SER A 222 3.32 35.98 38.67
N ALA A 223 4.38 35.25 39.04
CA ALA A 223 5.18 35.51 40.24
C ALA A 223 6.24 36.61 40.03
N ALA A 224 6.67 36.86 38.79
CA ALA A 224 7.59 37.97 38.46
C ALA A 224 6.91 39.34 38.35
N ALA A 225 5.57 39.40 38.36
CA ALA A 225 4.78 40.63 38.29
C ALA A 225 4.75 41.46 39.60
N GLN A 226 5.57 41.13 40.59
CA GLN A 226 5.80 41.94 41.80
C GLN A 226 7.20 42.56 41.87
N ALA A 227 7.93 42.66 40.75
CA ALA A 227 9.13 43.48 40.67
C ALA A 227 8.78 44.89 40.13
N ALA A 228 9.00 45.91 40.96
CA ALA A 228 8.79 47.32 40.61
C ALA A 228 9.58 47.71 39.33
N PRO A 229 9.00 48.50 38.42
CA PRO A 229 9.68 48.92 37.18
C PRO A 229 10.90 49.77 37.50
N LYS A 230 12.03 49.49 36.83
CA LYS A 230 13.34 50.13 37.03
C LYS A 230 13.42 51.62 36.67
N ARG A 231 12.40 52.20 36.03
CA ARG A 231 12.35 53.61 35.62
C ARG A 231 11.15 54.30 36.22
N SER A 232 11.36 55.51 36.72
CA SER A 232 10.29 56.27 37.37
C SER A 232 9.26 56.75 36.36
N ALA A 233 8.01 56.96 36.78
CA ALA A 233 6.95 57.48 35.92
C ALA A 233 7.30 58.86 35.32
N ALA A 234 8.08 59.66 36.04
CA ALA A 234 8.60 60.94 35.57
C ALA A 234 9.58 60.78 34.40
N GLU A 235 10.44 59.76 34.44
CA GLU A 235 11.40 59.42 33.37
C GLU A 235 10.69 59.01 32.07
N LEU A 236 9.60 58.25 32.19
CA LEU A 236 8.79 57.83 31.05
C LEU A 236 8.04 59.00 30.40
N GLN A 237 7.54 59.94 31.21
CA GLN A 237 6.89 61.14 30.71
C GLN A 237 7.87 62.10 30.04
N ALA A 238 9.11 62.19 30.55
CA ALA A 238 10.18 62.97 29.92
C ALA A 238 10.54 62.40 28.54
N LEU A 239 10.76 61.10 28.43
CA LEU A 239 11.06 60.41 27.16
C LEU A 239 9.92 60.52 26.14
N ALA A 240 8.66 60.49 26.60
CA ALA A 240 7.50 60.66 25.74
C ALA A 240 7.42 62.08 25.16
N LYS A 241 7.71 63.11 25.97
CA LYS A 241 7.76 64.51 25.52
C LYS A 241 8.91 64.72 24.53
N GLU A 242 10.07 64.13 24.78
CA GLU A 242 11.23 64.23 23.90
C GLU A 242 10.98 63.59 22.53
N ARG A 243 10.33 62.41 22.50
CA ARG A 243 9.88 61.77 21.25
C ARG A 243 8.80 62.55 20.52
N ALA A 244 7.89 63.21 21.24
CA ALA A 244 6.87 64.08 20.64
C ALA A 244 7.51 65.33 20.01
N ALA A 245 8.50 65.92 20.68
CA ALA A 245 9.27 67.06 20.15
C ALA A 245 10.10 66.66 18.92
N GLN A 246 10.73 65.48 18.93
CA GLN A 246 11.45 64.96 17.75
C GLN A 246 10.51 64.72 16.56
N ARG A 247 9.29 64.21 16.81
CA ARG A 247 8.27 64.06 15.76
C ARG A 247 7.80 65.39 15.20
N GLN A 248 7.62 66.40 16.05
CA GLN A 248 7.24 67.74 15.61
C GLN A 248 8.36 68.44 14.83
N ALA A 249 9.62 68.25 15.23
CA ALA A 249 10.78 68.74 14.49
C ALA A 249 10.93 68.05 13.13
N GLN A 250 10.69 66.74 13.06
CA GLN A 250 10.68 65.98 11.79
C GLN A 250 9.51 66.37 10.88
N ALA A 251 8.37 66.80 11.44
CA ALA A 251 7.23 67.31 10.67
C ALA A 251 7.46 68.73 10.13
N ALA A 252 8.32 69.53 10.77
CA ALA A 252 8.66 70.88 10.31
C ALA A 252 9.70 70.90 9.16
N ASP A 253 10.50 69.86 9.02
CA ASP A 253 11.56 69.74 7.99
C ASP A 253 11.06 69.12 6.67
N ALA A 254 9.87 68.51 6.68
CA ALA A 254 9.27 67.88 5.50
C ALA A 254 8.18 68.76 4.86
N GLY A 255 8.60 69.84 4.18
CA GLY A 255 7.72 70.69 3.38
C GLY A 255 7.33 70.07 2.02
N GLY A 256 6.50 69.02 2.02
CA GLY A 256 5.89 68.46 0.81
C GLY A 256 4.57 67.77 1.14
N SER A 257 3.48 68.13 0.47
CA SER A 257 2.13 67.64 0.76
C SER A 257 1.99 66.13 0.60
N ASP A 258 1.30 65.50 1.55
CA ASP A 258 1.07 64.04 1.63
C ASP A 258 0.45 63.43 0.34
N ASP A 259 -0.21 64.24 -0.48
CA ASP A 259 -0.83 63.81 -1.74
C ASP A 259 0.19 63.44 -2.84
N ASP A 260 1.34 64.10 -2.90
CA ASP A 260 2.37 63.84 -3.92
C ASP A 260 3.18 62.56 -3.60
N ALA A 261 3.40 62.29 -2.31
CA ALA A 261 4.08 61.08 -1.84
C ALA A 261 3.22 59.83 -2.05
N ALA A 262 1.90 59.96 -1.89
CA ALA A 262 0.93 58.89 -2.17
C ALA A 262 0.84 58.59 -3.68
N ALA A 263 0.84 59.62 -4.53
CA ALA A 263 0.86 59.48 -5.98
C ALA A 263 2.14 58.78 -6.48
N ALA A 264 3.31 59.17 -5.96
CA ALA A 264 4.60 58.56 -6.31
C ALA A 264 4.69 57.08 -5.87
N LYS A 265 4.15 56.73 -4.70
CA LYS A 265 4.06 55.33 -4.24
C LYS A 265 3.13 54.50 -5.12
N LYS A 266 1.98 55.04 -5.52
CA LYS A 266 1.03 54.35 -6.40
C LYS A 266 1.64 54.08 -7.78
N ALA A 267 2.28 55.08 -8.38
CA ALA A 267 2.96 54.94 -9.67
C ALA A 267 4.08 53.88 -9.63
N ARG A 268 4.88 53.86 -8.55
CA ARG A 268 5.94 52.85 -8.37
C ARG A 268 5.37 51.44 -8.20
N MET A 269 4.22 51.29 -7.55
CA MET A 269 3.57 50.00 -7.35
C MET A 269 2.94 49.46 -8.65
N GLU A 270 2.38 50.34 -9.49
CA GLU A 270 1.88 49.99 -10.82
C GLU A 270 3.01 49.58 -11.77
N GLU A 271 4.16 50.27 -11.74
CA GLU A 271 5.31 49.87 -12.55
C GLU A 271 5.90 48.51 -12.12
N LEU A 272 5.95 48.22 -10.82
CA LEU A 272 6.38 46.92 -10.31
C LEU A 272 5.43 45.79 -10.75
N LYS A 273 4.12 46.04 -10.77
CA LYS A 273 3.12 45.07 -11.27
C LYS A 273 3.30 44.81 -12.77
N ARG A 274 3.56 45.86 -13.57
CA ARG A 274 3.82 45.72 -15.02
C ARG A 274 5.07 44.86 -15.29
N ARG A 275 6.17 45.13 -14.58
CA ARG A 275 7.41 44.34 -14.70
C ARG A 275 7.24 42.89 -14.24
N ALA A 276 6.39 42.65 -13.24
CA ALA A 276 6.06 41.29 -12.80
C ALA A 276 5.25 40.51 -13.84
N GLN A 277 4.31 41.17 -14.53
CA GLN A 277 3.52 40.57 -15.61
C GLN A 277 4.37 40.28 -16.86
N GLU A 278 5.29 41.17 -17.23
CA GLU A 278 6.26 40.91 -18.32
C GLU A 278 7.16 39.73 -18.00
N ARG A 279 7.69 39.64 -16.77
CA ARG A 279 8.49 38.50 -16.33
C ARG A 279 7.69 37.19 -16.27
N ALA A 280 6.41 37.25 -15.91
CA ALA A 280 5.53 36.09 -15.93
C ALA A 280 5.22 35.62 -17.36
N ARG A 281 5.13 36.55 -18.33
CA ARG A 281 4.93 36.24 -19.75
C ARG A 281 6.21 35.65 -20.38
N GLN A 282 7.38 36.23 -20.10
CA GLN A 282 8.67 35.68 -20.52
C GLN A 282 8.88 34.25 -19.97
N ARG A 283 8.49 33.99 -18.71
CA ARG A 283 8.53 32.63 -18.14
C ARG A 283 7.57 31.63 -18.78
N LYS A 284 6.48 32.09 -19.41
CA LYS A 284 5.58 31.20 -20.17
C LYS A 284 6.15 30.90 -21.56
N GLU A 285 6.71 31.92 -22.22
CA GLU A 285 7.40 31.79 -23.51
C GLU A 285 8.65 30.88 -23.40
N GLU A 286 9.41 30.95 -22.28
CA GLU A 286 10.57 30.08 -22.00
C GLU A 286 10.19 28.63 -21.62
N ASN A 287 8.99 28.39 -21.09
CA ASN A 287 8.53 27.05 -20.67
C ASN A 287 7.63 26.34 -21.71
N GLY A 288 7.48 26.91 -22.91
CA GLY A 288 6.83 26.24 -24.05
C GLY A 288 5.36 25.88 -23.86
N GLN A 289 4.58 26.73 -23.17
CA GLN A 289 3.11 26.64 -23.11
C GLN A 289 2.45 27.81 -23.84
#